data_AF-A0A1H9UC44-F1
#
_entry.id   AF-A0A1H9UC44-F1
#
_cell.length_a   1.000
_cell.length_b   1.000
_cell.length_c   1.000
_cell.angle_alpha   90.00
_cell.angle_beta   90.00
_cell.angle_gamma   90.00
#
_symmetry.space_group_name_H-M   'P 1'
#
loop_
_entity.id
_entity.type
_entity.pdbx_description
1 polymer ?
#
loop_
_entity_poly.entity_id
_entity_poly.type
_entity_poly.pdbx_seq_one_letter_code
_entity_poly.pdbx_strand_id
1 'polypeptide(L)'
;MTIKNEVVEKILTKAKQNDNIRAVYMNGSRTNPNVPKDIFQDYDIVYVVNETTPFLENHTWIQEFGDLLIKQEPDQMDANLYGKPQNFEASYTLYIIFKVFIFRL
;
A
#
# COMPACT_ATOMS: atom_id res chain seq x y z
N MET A 1 -13.14 14.50 12.62
CA MET A 1 -12.71 13.44 11.68
C MET A 1 -11.24 13.16 11.99
N THR A 2 -10.87 11.95 12.41
CA THR A 2 -9.47 11.61 12.73
C THR A 2 -8.75 11.07 11.48
N ILE A 3 -7.44 11.31 11.34
CA ILE A 3 -6.61 10.87 10.19
C ILE A 3 -6.78 9.36 9.92
N LYS A 4 -6.93 8.55 10.98
CA LYS A 4 -7.20 7.11 10.86
C LYS A 4 -8.45 6.80 10.03
N ASN A 5 -9.52 7.56 10.22
CA ASN A 5 -10.76 7.33 9.48
C ASN A 5 -10.59 7.75 8.00
N GLU A 6 -9.85 8.82 7.74
CA GLU A 6 -9.58 9.29 6.36
C GLU A 6 -8.79 8.25 5.55
N VAL A 7 -7.72 7.67 6.13
CA VAL A 7 -6.90 6.66 5.43
C VAL A 7 -7.75 5.42 5.10
N VAL A 8 -8.53 4.93 6.07
CA VAL A 8 -9.40 3.77 5.87
C VAL A 8 -10.48 4.06 4.81
N GLU A 9 -11.06 5.25 4.81
CA GLU A 9 -12.03 5.66 3.79
C GLU A 9 -11.42 5.68 2.38
N LYS A 10 -10.19 6.18 2.21
CA LYS A 10 -9.49 6.14 0.91
C LYS A 10 -9.24 4.71 0.45
N ILE A 11 -8.79 3.81 1.33
CA ILE A 11 -8.57 2.39 1.02
C ILE A 11 -9.85 1.72 0.55
N LEU A 12 -10.94 1.92 1.30
CA LEU A 12 -12.25 1.33 0.95
C LEU A 12 -12.83 1.94 -0.32
N THR A 13 -12.62 3.24 -0.55
CA THR A 13 -13.08 3.93 -1.77
C THR A 13 -12.36 3.38 -2.99
N LYS A 14 -11.03 3.19 -2.91
CA LYS A 14 -10.24 2.58 -3.99
C LYS A 14 -10.77 1.20 -4.37
N ALA A 15 -11.00 0.35 -3.37
CA ALA A 15 -11.53 -1.00 -3.59
C ALA A 15 -12.91 -1.01 -4.23
N LYS A 16 -13.79 -0.06 -3.87
CA LYS A 16 -15.16 0.02 -4.40
C LYS A 16 -15.24 0.62 -5.80
N GLN A 17 -14.29 1.48 -6.17
CA GLN A 17 -14.32 2.21 -7.45
C GLN A 17 -13.58 1.49 -8.58
N ASN A 18 -12.86 0.42 -8.27
CA ASN A 18 -12.07 -0.31 -9.25
C ASN A 18 -12.56 -1.76 -9.36
N ASP A 19 -13.24 -2.08 -10.46
CA ASP A 19 -13.82 -3.41 -10.71
C ASP A 19 -12.77 -4.54 -10.79
N ASN A 20 -11.49 -4.18 -11.01
CA ASN A 20 -10.40 -5.16 -10.95
C ASN A 20 -10.12 -5.62 -9.52
N ILE A 21 -10.47 -4.83 -8.49
CA ILE A 21 -10.27 -5.18 -7.08
C ILE A 21 -11.45 -6.04 -6.60
N ARG A 22 -11.16 -7.29 -6.23
CA ARG A 22 -12.14 -8.27 -5.75
C ARG A 22 -12.36 -8.22 -4.25
N ALA A 23 -11.30 -7.88 -3.51
CA ALA A 23 -11.35 -7.71 -2.07
C ALA A 23 -10.22 -6.79 -1.60
N VAL A 24 -10.40 -6.20 -0.43
CA VAL A 24 -9.33 -5.53 0.30
C VAL A 24 -9.35 -6.01 1.75
N TYR A 25 -8.19 -6.29 2.31
CA TYR A 25 -8.04 -6.62 3.71
C TYR A 25 -6.80 -5.96 4.31
N MET A 26 -6.85 -5.80 5.63
CA MET A 26 -5.75 -5.23 6.42
C MET A 26 -5.10 -6.34 7.24
N ASN A 27 -3.78 -6.33 7.30
CA ASN A 27 -2.94 -7.26 8.05
C ASN A 27 -2.14 -6.52 9.14
N GLY A 28 -1.19 -7.25 9.71
CA GLY A 28 -0.08 -6.67 10.46
C GLY A 28 -0.44 -6.16 11.84
N SER A 29 0.34 -5.18 12.30
CA SER A 29 0.30 -4.76 13.71
C SER A 29 -1.03 -4.08 14.09
N ARG A 30 -1.68 -3.39 13.15
CA ARG A 30 -2.95 -2.69 13.38
C ARG A 30 -4.15 -3.61 13.59
N THR A 31 -4.08 -4.85 13.11
CA THR A 31 -5.13 -5.86 13.30
C THR A 31 -4.84 -6.80 14.47
N ASN A 32 -3.65 -6.72 15.08
CA ASN A 32 -3.26 -7.58 16.19
C ASN A 32 -3.70 -6.98 17.54
N PRO A 33 -4.66 -7.58 18.28
CA PRO A 33 -5.13 -7.04 19.55
C PRO A 33 -4.07 -7.10 20.67
N ASN A 34 -3.00 -7.88 20.50
CA ASN A 34 -1.93 -8.04 21.48
C ASN A 34 -0.79 -7.04 21.31
N VAL A 35 -0.78 -6.25 20.23
CA VAL A 35 0.24 -5.23 19.98
C VAL A 35 -0.28 -3.87 20.47
N PRO A 36 0.46 -3.15 21.33
CA PRO A 36 0.09 -1.80 21.73
C PRO A 36 -0.08 -0.89 20.51
N LYS A 37 -1.13 -0.07 20.53
CA LYS A 37 -1.36 0.89 19.44
C LYS A 37 -0.41 2.08 19.59
N ASP A 38 0.24 2.45 18.51
CA ASP A 38 1.11 3.63 18.46
C ASP A 38 0.99 4.38 17.12
N ILE A 39 1.70 5.50 17.03
CA ILE A 39 1.67 6.41 15.86
C ILE A 39 2.57 5.94 14.71
N PHE A 40 3.48 4.99 14.96
CA PHE A 40 4.43 4.43 14.00
C PHE A 40 3.91 3.17 13.32
N GLN A 41 2.82 2.57 13.80
CA GLN A 41 2.16 1.47 13.11
C GLN A 41 1.80 1.89 11.67
N ASP A 42 2.15 1.07 10.71
CA ASP A 42 1.84 1.22 9.29
C ASP A 42 0.48 0.60 8.94
N TYR A 43 0.04 0.79 7.70
CA TYR A 43 -1.17 0.16 7.17
C TYR A 43 -0.76 -0.93 6.20
N ASP A 44 -0.74 -2.18 6.67
CA ASP A 44 -0.52 -3.35 5.83
C ASP A 44 -1.81 -3.68 5.06
N ILE A 45 -1.92 -3.18 3.83
CA ILE A 45 -3.10 -3.37 2.98
C ILE A 45 -2.79 -4.34 1.86
N VAL A 46 -3.69 -5.29 1.66
CA VAL A 46 -3.65 -6.20 0.52
C VAL A 46 -4.92 -6.01 -0.32
N TYR A 47 -4.72 -5.65 -1.59
CA TYR A 47 -5.76 -5.69 -2.61
C TYR A 47 -5.69 -7.02 -3.36
N VAL A 48 -6.79 -7.77 -3.34
CA VAL A 48 -6.94 -8.97 -4.17
C VAL A 48 -7.53 -8.51 -5.50
N VAL A 49 -6.84 -8.78 -6.60
CA VAL A 49 -7.19 -8.27 -7.94
C VAL A 49 -7.32 -9.41 -8.94
N ASN A 50 -8.03 -9.21 -10.05
CA ASN A 50 -8.02 -10.21 -11.13
C ASN A 50 -6.68 -10.19 -11.87
N GLU A 51 -6.13 -9.00 -12.11
CA GLU A 51 -4.86 -8.80 -12.81
C GLU A 51 -4.00 -7.73 -12.10
N THR A 52 -2.72 -8.02 -11.91
CA THR A 52 -1.77 -7.07 -11.29
C THR A 52 -1.26 -6.02 -12.28
N THR A 53 -1.16 -6.37 -13.57
CA THR A 53 -0.56 -5.54 -14.64
C THR A 53 -0.99 -4.08 -14.62
N PRO A 54 -2.28 -3.71 -14.51
CA PRO A 54 -2.69 -2.30 -14.52
C PRO A 54 -2.11 -1.49 -13.36
N PHE A 55 -1.83 -2.12 -12.22
CA PHE A 55 -1.24 -1.47 -11.05
C PHE A 55 0.28 -1.31 -11.15
N LEU A 56 0.93 -2.16 -11.95
CA LEU A 56 2.39 -2.18 -12.15
C LEU A 56 2.83 -1.23 -13.27
N GLU A 57 2.05 -1.16 -14.35
CA GLU A 57 2.33 -0.28 -15.48
C GLU A 57 2.15 1.20 -15.12
N ASN A 58 1.23 1.48 -14.18
CA ASN A 58 0.95 2.83 -13.76
C ASN A 58 0.79 2.95 -12.24
N HIS A 59 1.81 3.47 -11.57
CA HIS A 59 1.82 3.72 -10.13
C HIS A 59 1.09 5.01 -9.69
N THR A 60 0.45 5.78 -10.58
CA THR A 60 -0.19 7.05 -10.18
C THR A 60 -1.35 6.86 -9.20
N TRP A 61 -1.97 5.67 -9.17
CA TRP A 61 -3.03 5.35 -8.22
C TRP A 61 -2.61 5.51 -6.75
N ILE A 62 -1.31 5.40 -6.46
CA ILE A 62 -0.74 5.56 -5.12
C ILE A 62 -0.90 7.01 -4.63
N GLN A 63 -0.90 7.98 -5.54
CA GLN A 63 -0.95 9.41 -5.21
C GLN A 63 -2.30 9.80 -4.58
N GLU A 64 -3.34 8.98 -4.76
CA GLU A 64 -4.66 9.17 -4.12
C GLU A 64 -4.57 9.11 -2.59
N PHE A 65 -3.54 8.46 -2.03
CA PHE A 65 -3.33 8.34 -0.59
C PHE A 65 -2.58 9.53 0.02
N GLY A 66 -1.82 10.28 -0.79
CA GLY A 66 -1.09 11.48 -0.37
C GLY A 66 0.21 11.70 -1.15
N ASP A 67 0.97 12.73 -0.75
CA ASP A 67 2.28 13.03 -1.34
C ASP A 67 3.29 11.94 -1.00
N LEU A 68 3.88 11.34 -2.02
CA LEU A 68 4.92 10.31 -1.86
C LEU A 68 6.22 10.93 -1.33
N LEU A 69 6.77 10.38 -0.24
CA LEU A 69 8.13 10.71 0.23
C LEU A 69 9.14 9.65 -0.18
N ILE A 70 8.82 8.38 0.12
CA ILE A 70 9.68 7.24 -0.16
C ILE A 70 8.81 6.12 -0.72
N LYS A 71 9.31 5.45 -1.76
CA LYS A 71 8.74 4.22 -2.32
C LYS A 71 9.85 3.19 -2.50
N GLN A 72 9.59 1.96 -2.09
CA GLN A 72 10.45 0.81 -2.34
C GLN A 72 9.65 -0.29 -3.03
N GLU A 73 10.31 -0.96 -3.97
CA GLU A 73 9.77 -2.03 -4.80
C GLU A 73 10.63 -3.29 -4.57
N PRO A 74 10.45 -4.01 -3.44
CA PRO A 74 11.30 -5.13 -3.08
C PRO A 74 11.32 -6.23 -4.14
N ASP A 75 10.18 -6.56 -4.75
CA ASP A 75 10.12 -7.60 -5.79
C ASP A 75 10.89 -7.17 -7.05
N GLN A 76 10.78 -5.89 -7.44
CA GLN A 76 11.53 -5.33 -8.57
C GLN A 76 13.04 -5.28 -8.26
N MET A 77 13.41 -4.97 -7.03
CA MET A 77 14.80 -5.00 -6.56
C MET A 77 15.35 -6.43 -6.59
N ASP A 78 14.58 -7.41 -6.13
CA ASP A 78 14.92 -8.83 -6.18
C ASP A 78 15.12 -9.34 -7.61
N ALA A 79 14.25 -8.94 -8.54
CA ALA A 79 14.40 -9.29 -9.95
C ALA A 79 15.64 -8.62 -10.58
N ASN A 80 15.80 -7.30 -10.42
CA ASN A 80 16.79 -6.53 -11.18
C ASN A 80 18.21 -6.58 -10.60
N LEU A 81 18.34 -6.60 -9.27
CA LEU A 81 19.67 -6.56 -8.61
C LEU A 81 20.18 -7.94 -8.25
N TYR A 82 19.29 -8.87 -7.92
CA TYR A 82 19.66 -10.18 -7.40
C TYR A 82 19.31 -11.34 -8.36
N GLY A 83 18.65 -11.04 -9.49
CA GLY A 83 18.28 -12.05 -10.48
C GLY A 83 17.33 -13.12 -9.94
N LYS A 84 16.61 -12.84 -8.85
CA LYS A 84 15.67 -13.79 -8.28
C LYS A 84 14.42 -13.82 -9.14
N PRO A 85 13.92 -15.00 -9.54
CA PRO A 85 12.70 -15.10 -10.30
C PRO A 85 11.53 -14.56 -9.47
N GLN A 86 10.75 -13.65 -10.06
CA GLN A 86 9.55 -13.07 -9.47
C GLN A 86 8.34 -13.35 -10.35
N ASN A 87 7.19 -13.62 -9.73
CA ASN A 87 5.93 -13.78 -10.43
C ASN A 87 5.05 -12.54 -10.19
N PHE A 88 5.26 -11.51 -11.02
CA PHE A 88 4.53 -10.26 -10.93
C PHE A 88 3.05 -10.38 -11.26
N GLU A 89 2.63 -11.42 -11.99
CA GLU A 89 1.21 -11.70 -12.25
C GLU A 89 0.48 -12.22 -11.01
N ALA A 90 1.21 -12.87 -10.09
CA ALA A 90 0.63 -13.42 -8.86
C ALA A 90 0.61 -12.41 -7.71
N SER A 91 1.68 -11.63 -7.52
CA SER A 91 1.77 -10.68 -6.42
C SER A 91 2.82 -9.61 -6.67
N TYR A 92 2.63 -8.46 -6.02
CA TYR A 92 3.60 -7.38 -6.01
C TYR A 92 3.48 -6.54 -4.74
N THR A 93 4.63 -6.16 -4.17
CA THR A 93 4.74 -5.47 -2.89
C THR A 93 5.32 -4.09 -3.06
N LEU A 94 4.72 -3.12 -2.35
CA LEU A 94 5.19 -1.75 -2.27
C LEU A 94 5.32 -1.33 -0.81
N TYR A 95 6.48 -0.78 -0.43
CA TYR A 95 6.63 -0.06 0.84
C TYR A 95 6.65 1.44 0.58
N ILE A 96 5.74 2.15 1.24
CA ILE A 96 5.45 3.54 0.92
C ILE A 96 5.37 4.37 2.19
N ILE A 97 6.09 5.50 2.19
CA ILE A 97 5.95 6.54 3.20
C ILE A 97 5.35 7.76 2.51
N PHE A 98 4.19 8.19 3.01
CA PHE A 98 3.54 9.42 2.61
C PHE A 98 3.95 10.58 3.51
N LYS A 99 3.90 11.80 2.96
CA LYS A 99 4.13 13.02 3.71
C LYS A 99 2.98 13.23 4.69
N VAL A 100 3.31 13.22 5.97
CA VAL A 100 2.42 13.64 7.06
C VAL A 100 3.10 14.87 7.66
N PHE A 101 2.49 16.06 7.50
CA PHE A 101 2.98 17.40 7.86
C PHE A 101 4.38 17.49 8.52
N ILE A 102 5.33 18.09 7.79
CA ILE A 102 6.68 18.40 8.30
C ILE A 102 6.63 19.82 8.89
N PHE A 103 6.80 19.96 10.21
CA PHE A 103 7.18 21.26 10.78
C PHE A 103 8.62 21.56 10.34
N ARG A 104 8.79 22.63 9.56
CA ARG A 104 10.08 23.31 9.45
C ARG A 104 10.04 24.48 10.43
N LEU A 105 11.02 24.54 11.32
CA LEU A 105 11.38 25.75 12.07
C LEU A 105 12.15 26.70 11.14
#